data_AF-A0A936B2E1-F1
#
_entry.id   AF-A0A936B2E1-F1
#
_cell.length_a   1.000
_cell.length_b   1.000
_cell.length_c   1.000
_cell.angle_alpha   90.00
_cell.angle_beta   90.00
_cell.angle_gamma   90.00
#
_symmetry.space_group_name_H-M   'P 1'
#
loop_
_entity.id
_entity.type
_entity.pdbx_description
1 polymer ?
#
loop_
_entity_poly.entity_id
_entity_poly.type
_entity_poly.pdbx_seq_one_letter_code
_entity_poly.pdbx_strand_id
1 'polypeptide(L)' 'MGFGVPVGDWFRGPLKELLMDTLMNSRTGYFNKSVIDKLIDDHISRRADNAFQLWNLLMLELWYREYVN' A
#
# COMPACT_ATOMS: atom_id res chain seq x y z
N MET A 1 -2.88 21.80 15.49
CA MET A 1 -3.76 20.80 14.86
C MET A 1 -3.44 20.82 13.38
N GLY A 2 -2.67 19.84 12.89
CA GLY A 2 -2.28 19.77 11.49
C GLY A 2 -3.32 18.99 10.69
N PHE A 3 -3.56 19.40 9.45
CA PHE A 3 -4.30 18.60 8.47
C PHE A 3 -3.50 17.33 8.20
N GLY A 4 -3.90 16.22 8.82
CA GLY A 4 -3.32 14.92 8.54
C GLY A 4 -3.45 14.63 7.05
N VAL A 5 -2.37 14.12 6.45
CA VAL A 5 -2.40 13.69 5.05
C VAL A 5 -3.47 12.60 4.92
N PRO A 6 -4.49 12.74 4.04
CA PRO A 6 -5.61 11.80 3.97
C PRO A 6 -5.23 10.55 3.17
N VAL A 7 -4.20 9.84 3.62
CA VAL A 7 -3.60 8.69 2.93
C VAL A 7 -4.65 7.62 2.63
N GLY A 8 -5.56 7.36 3.56
CA GLY A 8 -6.63 6.38 3.35
C GLY A 8 -7.57 6.76 2.20
N ASP A 9 -7.91 8.04 2.04
CA ASP A 9 -8.72 8.49 0.91
C ASP A 9 -7.95 8.42 -0.40
N TRP A 10 -6.66 8.70 -0.37
CA TRP A 10 -5.80 8.56 -1.54
C TRP A 10 -5.68 7.11 -2.00
N PHE A 11 -5.49 6.16 -1.09
CA PHE A 11 -5.44 4.73 -1.41
C PHE A 11 -6.78 4.17 -1.88
N ARG A 12 -7.90 4.80 -1.53
CA ARG A 12 -9.22 4.47 -2.08
C ARG A 12 -9.50 5.13 -3.44
N GLY A 13 -8.71 6.12 -3.84
CA GLY A 13 -8.91 6.89 -5.06
C GLY A 13 -7.60 7.07 -5.83
N PRO A 14 -7.01 8.28 -5.84
CA PRO A 14 -5.94 8.67 -6.76
C PRO A 14 -4.67 7.81 -6.68
N LEU A 15 -4.38 7.18 -5.54
CA LEU A 15 -3.20 6.32 -5.34
C LEU A 15 -3.54 4.83 -5.33
N LYS A 16 -4.79 4.43 -5.59
CA LYS A 16 -5.21 3.02 -5.58
C LYS A 16 -4.38 2.18 -6.55
N GLU A 17 -4.26 2.63 -7.80
CA GLU A 17 -3.55 1.89 -8.85
C GLU A 17 -2.05 1.78 -8.54
N LEU A 18 -1.41 2.88 -8.14
CA LEU A 18 -0.02 2.87 -7.68
C LEU A 18 0.21 1.86 -6.55
N LEU A 19 -0.68 1.84 -5.55
CA LEU A 19 -0.59 0.92 -4.42
C LEU A 19 -0.68 -0.54 -4.89
N MET A 20 -1.70 -0.86 -5.70
CA MET A 20 -1.93 -2.21 -6.22
C MET A 20 -0.75 -2.67 -7.08
N ASP A 21 -0.34 -1.87 -8.06
CA ASP A 21 0.72 -2.23 -8.99
C ASP A 21 2.07 -2.39 -8.30
N THR A 22 2.36 -1.52 -7.34
CA THR A 22 3.63 -1.57 -6.60
C THR A 22 3.71 -2.83 -5.75
N LEU A 23 2.69 -3.09 -4.93
CA LEU A 23 2.74 -4.19 -3.97
C LEU A 23 2.52 -5.56 -4.63
N MET A 24 1.63 -5.66 -5.63
CA MET A 24 1.34 -6.95 -6.28
C MET A 24 2.45 -7.41 -7.24
N ASN A 25 3.25 -6.48 -7.76
CA ASN A 25 4.40 -6.77 -8.62
C ASN A 25 5.75 -6.74 -7.87
N SER A 26 5.74 -6.77 -6.54
CA SER A 26 6.97 -6.89 -5.75
C SER A 26 7.74 -8.16 -6.12
N ARG A 27 9.06 -8.00 -6.28
CA ARG A 27 10.01 -9.07 -6.63
C ARG A 27 10.89 -9.50 -5.47
N THR A 28 10.74 -8.86 -4.32
CA THR A 28 11.65 -8.98 -3.17
C THR A 28 11.48 -10.29 -2.40
N GLY A 29 10.38 -11.03 -2.65
CA GLY A 29 10.07 -12.29 -1.97
C GLY A 29 9.61 -12.13 -0.51
N TYR A 30 9.71 -10.94 0.09
CA TYR A 30 9.33 -10.68 1.48
C TYR A 30 7.82 -10.59 1.69
N PHE A 31 7.05 -10.40 0.62
CA PHE A 31 5.63 -10.16 0.70
C PHE A 31 4.81 -11.40 0.36
N ASN A 32 3.91 -11.77 1.26
CA ASN A 32 2.84 -12.69 0.93
C ASN A 32 1.74 -11.95 0.16
N LYS A 33 1.66 -12.18 -1.15
CA LYS A 33 0.72 -11.50 -2.05
C LYS A 33 -0.74 -11.66 -1.63
N SER A 34 -1.13 -12.83 -1.11
CA SER A 34 -2.51 -13.06 -0.67
C SER A 34 -2.88 -12.21 0.56
N VAL A 35 -1.93 -12.01 1.47
CA VAL A 35 -2.14 -11.15 2.65
C VAL A 35 -2.22 -9.69 2.24
N ILE A 36 -1.35 -9.25 1.33
CA ILE A 36 -1.38 -7.87 0.80
C ILE A 36 -2.69 -7.60 0.07
N ASP A 37 -3.11 -8.50 -0.83
CA ASP A 37 -4.35 -8.35 -1.58
C ASP A 37 -5.55 -8.21 -0.64
N LYS A 38 -5.61 -9.03 0.41
CA LYS A 38 -6.64 -8.90 1.45
C LYS A 38 -6.58 -7.56 2.18
N LEU A 39 -5.39 -7.08 2.56
CA LEU A 39 -5.24 -5.78 3.24
C LEU A 39 -5.71 -4.62 2.36
N ILE A 40 -5.39 -4.67 1.06
CA ILE A 40 -5.81 -3.70 0.06
C ILE A 40 -7.33 -3.76 -0.09
N ASP A 41 -7.92 -4.94 -0.29
CA ASP A 41 -9.36 -5.07 -0.49
C ASP A 41 -10.15 -4.66 0.76
N ASP A 42 -9.72 -5.08 1.95
CA ASP A 42 -10.34 -4.66 3.22
C ASP A 42 -10.31 -3.13 3.37
N HIS A 43 -9.25 -2.46 2.92
CA HIS A 43 -9.14 -1.01 2.96
C HIS A 43 -10.00 -0.29 1.93
N ILE A 44 -9.98 -0.77 0.69
CA ILE A 44 -10.73 -0.19 -0.43
C ILE A 44 -12.23 -0.35 -0.20
N SER A 45 -12.64 -1.53 0.27
CA SER A 45 -14.03 -1.87 0.60
C SER A 45 -14.49 -1.27 1.94
N ARG A 46 -13.67 -0.46 2.61
CA ARG A 46 -13.95 0.15 3.93
C ARG A 46 -14.31 -0.86 5.03
N ARG A 47 -13.84 -2.10 4.93
CA ARG A 47 -14.00 -3.12 5.97
C ARG A 47 -13.00 -2.93 7.12
N ALA A 48 -11.84 -2.35 6.83
CA ALA A 48 -10.84 -1.97 7.82
C ALA A 48 -10.07 -0.72 7.38
N ASP A 49 -9.54 0.05 8.33
CA ASP A 49 -8.58 1.11 8.01
C ASP A 49 -7.14 0.60 8.09
N ASN A 50 -6.64 0.07 6.96
CA ASN A 50 -5.26 -0.39 6.82
C ASN A 50 -4.33 0.69 6.23
N ALA A 51 -4.70 1.98 6.23
CA ALA A 51 -3.94 3.02 5.54
C ALA A 51 -2.47 3.07 5.96
N PHE A 52 -2.19 2.99 7.27
CA PHE A 52 -0.82 3.05 7.78
C PHE A 52 0.03 1.84 7.39
N GLN A 53 -0.54 0.64 7.44
CA GLN A 53 0.14 -0.60 7.05
C GLN A 53 0.47 -0.57 5.55
N LEU A 54 -0.52 -0.20 4.74
CA LEU A 54 -0.36 -0.09 3.29
C LEU A 54 0.67 0.98 2.91
N TRP A 55 0.70 2.10 3.64
CA TRP A 55 1.71 3.14 3.44
C TRP A 55 3.13 2.63 3.71
N ASN A 56 3.33 1.96 4.85
CA ASN A 56 4.65 1.42 5.21
C ASN A 56 5.14 0.39 4.18
N LEU A 57 4.25 -0.50 3.72
CA LEU A 57 4.57 -1.49 2.69
C LEU A 57 4.91 -0.83 1.36
N LEU A 58 4.14 0.18 0.95
CA LEU A 58 4.38 0.91 -0.29
C LEU A 58 5.74 1.61 -0.26
N MET A 59 6.04 2.34 0.81
CA MET A 59 7.32 3.04 0.96
C MET A 59 8.50 2.06 0.99
N LEU A 60 8.36 0.92 1.67
CA LEU A 60 9.39 -0.11 1.71
C LEU A 60 9.67 -0.68 0.31
N GLU A 61 8.64 -1.01 -0.46
CA GLU A 61 8.80 -1.53 -1.82
C GLU A 61 9.43 -0.49 -2.76
N LEU A 62 8.98 0.76 -2.70
CA LEU A 62 9.54 1.84 -3.51
C LEU A 62 11.02 2.07 -3.19
N TRP A 63 11.37 2.09 -1.89
CA TRP A 63 12.76 2.19 -1.47
C TRP A 63 13.60 1.01 -1.97
N TYR A 64 13.10 -0.21 -1.87
CA TYR A 64 13.82 -1.39 -2.35
C TYR A 64 14.08 -1.30 -3.87
N ARG A 65 13.07 -0.90 -4.65
CA ARG A 65 13.19 -0.74 -6.10
C ARG A 65 14.22 0.29 -6.53
N GLU A 66 14.37 1.36 -5.75
CA GLU A 66 15.29 2.46 -6.07
C GLU A 66 16.73 2.18 -5.62
N TYR A 67 16.91 1.53 -4.47
CA TYR A 67 18.23 1.48 -3.80
C TYR A 67 18.84 0.10 -3.62
N VAL A 68 18.05 -0.98 -3.70
CA VAL A 68 18.53 -2.34 -3.44
C VAL A 68 18.56 -3.21 -4.70
N ASN A 69 17.64 -2.96 -5.63
CA ASN A 69 17.47 -3.73 -6.84
C ASN A 69 18.32 -3.21 -8.01
#